data_AF-A0A2R5L348-F1
#
_entry.id   AF-A0A2R5L348-F1
#
_cell.length_a   1.000
_cell.length_b   1.000
_cell.length_c   1.000
_cell.angle_alpha   90.00
_cell.angle_beta   90.00
_cell.angle_gamma   90.00
#
_symmetry.space_group_name_H-M   'P 1'
#
loop_
_entity.id
_entity.type
_entity.pdbx_description
1 polymer ?
#
loop_
_entity_poly.entity_id
_entity_poly.type
_entity_poly.pdbx_seq_one_letter_code
_entity_poly.pdbx_strand_id
1 'polypeptide(L)'
;ATSLCGLFAVGECASVGLHGANRLGSNSLSELVVFGKLAGQEAALYAQEKKHIDIKILEQKAQKIVQRTEDFLHSNGSEKMVDIRQEMGDTMEEGVGIYRTKPSMQKTIDKLHELKKRYKNIKIEDKSSVFNTEFLYAIELGHLLDMALAMAYSA
;
A
#
# COMPACT_ATOMS: atom_id res chain seq x y z
N ALA A 1 10.06 -1.25 17.16
CA ALA A 1 10.66 -1.32 15.81
C ALA A 1 9.94 -2.39 15.00
N THR A 2 9.94 -2.32 13.66
CA THR A 2 9.40 -3.40 12.82
C THR A 2 10.37 -4.60 12.78
N SER A 3 9.99 -5.69 12.11
CA SER A 3 10.90 -6.82 11.85
C SER A 3 12.05 -6.47 10.90
N LEU A 4 11.95 -5.35 10.17
CA LEU A 4 13.04 -4.81 9.38
C LEU A 4 13.85 -3.81 10.22
N CYS A 5 15.12 -4.15 10.50
CA CYS A 5 15.99 -3.30 11.30
C CYS A 5 16.12 -1.89 10.70
N GLY A 6 15.97 -0.87 11.54
CA GLY A 6 16.03 0.53 11.12
C GLY A 6 14.73 1.08 10.51
N LEU A 7 13.73 0.24 10.26
CA LEU A 7 12.38 0.69 9.88
C LEU A 7 11.49 0.76 11.12
N PHE A 8 10.97 1.97 11.37
CA PHE A 8 10.00 2.27 12.42
C PHE A 8 8.68 2.69 11.77
N ALA A 9 7.57 2.29 12.37
CA ALA A 9 6.22 2.62 11.93
C ALA A 9 5.36 2.93 13.17
N VAL A 10 4.46 3.90 13.05
CA VAL A 10 3.60 4.36 14.15
C VAL A 10 2.31 4.98 13.61
N GLY A 11 1.24 4.93 14.40
CA GLY A 11 -0.08 5.40 14.01
C GLY A 11 -0.84 4.34 13.22
N GLU A 12 -1.85 4.75 12.45
CA GLU A 12 -2.77 3.83 11.77
C GLU A 12 -2.10 2.95 10.69
N CYS A 13 -0.88 3.28 10.26
CA CYS A 13 -0.10 2.44 9.35
C CYS A 13 0.59 1.25 10.05
N ALA A 14 0.65 1.24 11.38
CA ALA A 14 1.33 0.23 12.17
C ALA A 14 0.34 -0.68 12.90
N SER A 15 0.65 -1.98 12.94
CA SER A 15 -0.03 -2.92 13.84
C SER A 15 0.86 -3.17 15.05
N VAL A 16 0.69 -2.36 16.11
CA VAL A 16 1.40 -2.52 17.39
C VAL A 16 0.71 -3.52 18.34
N GLY A 17 -0.41 -4.11 17.90
CA GLY A 17 -1.20 -5.07 18.67
C GLY A 17 -2.15 -4.44 19.71
N LEU A 18 -2.02 -3.15 20.01
CA LEU A 18 -2.82 -2.46 21.03
C LEU A 18 -4.34 -2.60 20.79
N HIS A 19 -4.77 -2.45 19.54
CA HIS A 19 -6.21 -2.40 19.20
C HIS A 19 -6.83 -3.77 18.94
N GLY A 20 -6.04 -4.84 18.81
CA GLY A 20 -6.54 -6.15 18.39
C GLY A 20 -7.39 -6.07 17.12
N ALA A 21 -8.52 -6.78 17.10
CA ALA A 21 -9.46 -6.78 15.97
C ALA A 21 -10.46 -5.62 15.98
N ASN A 22 -10.55 -4.85 17.08
CA ASN A 22 -11.48 -3.73 17.21
C ASN A 22 -10.91 -2.62 18.08
N ARG A 23 -10.60 -1.48 17.43
CA ARG A 23 -10.11 -0.28 18.10
C ARG A 23 -11.22 0.37 18.93
N LEU A 24 -10.92 0.68 20.20
CA LEU A 24 -11.79 1.55 21.01
C LEU A 24 -11.77 2.99 20.49
N GLY A 25 -12.95 3.61 20.41
CA GLY A 25 -13.11 4.99 19.96
C GLY A 25 -12.22 5.96 20.74
N SER A 26 -11.75 7.01 20.05
CA SER A 26 -10.91 8.09 20.61
C SER A 26 -9.49 7.71 21.06
N ASN A 27 -9.06 6.47 20.88
CA ASN A 27 -7.70 6.04 21.28
C ASN A 27 -6.62 6.24 20.21
N SER A 28 -6.95 6.46 18.93
CA SER A 28 -5.93 6.56 17.86
C SER A 28 -5.00 7.76 18.03
N LEU A 29 -5.55 8.90 18.47
CA LEU A 29 -4.73 10.10 18.68
C LEU A 29 -3.79 9.91 19.87
N SER A 30 -4.30 9.32 20.95
CA SER A 30 -3.50 8.98 22.14
C SER A 30 -2.40 7.97 21.79
N GLU A 31 -2.73 6.94 21.02
CA GLU A 31 -1.76 5.97 20.49
C GLU A 31 -0.67 6.68 19.69
N LEU A 32 -1.05 7.52 18.72
CA LEU A 32 -0.12 8.23 17.86
C LEU A 32 0.86 9.10 18.68
N VAL A 33 0.37 9.82 19.69
CA VAL A 33 1.22 10.69 20.53
C VAL A 33 2.17 9.86 21.39
N VAL A 34 1.67 8.82 22.05
CA VAL A 34 2.46 7.98 22.98
C VAL A 34 3.51 7.18 22.23
N PHE A 35 3.10 6.40 21.22
CA PHE A 35 4.05 5.60 20.46
C PHE A 35 4.86 6.45 19.50
N GLY A 36 4.38 7.61 19.07
CA GLY A 36 5.13 8.54 18.23
C GLY A 36 6.36 9.06 18.96
N LYS A 37 6.19 9.45 20.23
CA LYS A 37 7.31 9.82 21.09
C LYS A 37 8.31 8.66 21.24
N LEU A 38 7.83 7.46 21.56
CA LEU A 38 8.68 6.29 21.76
C LEU A 38 9.44 5.92 20.48
N ALA A 39 8.74 5.78 19.36
CA ALA A 39 9.32 5.43 18.07
C ALA A 39 10.32 6.49 17.60
N GLY A 40 10.04 7.78 17.82
CA GLY A 40 10.95 8.87 17.51
C GLY A 40 12.23 8.83 18.34
N GLN A 41 12.13 8.56 19.65
CA GLN A 41 13.29 8.41 20.53
C GLN A 41 14.16 7.22 20.10
N GLU A 42 13.56 6.06 19.86
CA GLU A 42 14.27 4.86 19.42
C GLU A 42 14.90 5.04 18.02
N ALA A 43 14.19 5.69 17.10
CA ALA A 43 14.72 5.99 15.77
C ALA A 43 15.91 6.97 15.85
N ALA A 44 15.86 7.96 16.74
CA ALA A 44 16.96 8.90 16.95
C ALA A 44 18.20 8.21 17.53
N LEU A 45 18.02 7.35 18.55
CA LEU A 45 19.11 6.55 19.12
C LEU A 45 19.71 5.61 18.07
N TYR A 46 18.86 4.89 17.34
CA TYR A 46 19.30 4.01 16.26
C TYR A 46 20.11 4.79 15.19
N ALA A 47 19.64 5.96 14.78
CA ALA A 47 20.33 6.79 13.79
C ALA A 47 21.70 7.30 14.27
N GLN A 48 21.86 7.59 15.57
CA GLN A 48 23.15 8.03 16.15
C GLN A 48 24.20 6.90 16.16
N GLU A 49 23.76 5.66 16.38
CA GLU A 49 24.66 4.51 16.44
C GLU A 49 25.09 3.98 15.05
N LYS A 50 24.28 4.25 14.02
CA LYS A 50 24.55 3.72 12.67
C LYS A 50 25.33 4.72 11.82
N LYS A 51 26.35 4.21 11.15
CA LYS A 51 27.06 4.96 10.11
C LYS A 51 26.28 4.88 8.81
N HIS A 52 26.36 5.95 8.03
CA HIS A 52 25.82 5.95 6.67
C HIS A 52 26.53 4.87 5.84
N ILE A 53 25.76 4.09 5.10
CA ILE A 53 26.28 3.08 4.17
C ILE A 53 26.55 3.70 2.80
N ASP A 54 27.43 3.08 2.02
CA ASP A 54 27.63 3.47 0.62
C ASP A 54 26.31 3.36 -0.16
N ILE A 55 25.87 4.48 -0.71
CA ILE A 55 24.58 4.62 -1.39
C ILE A 55 24.61 4.15 -2.85
N LYS A 56 25.77 3.84 -3.44
CA LYS A 56 25.86 3.47 -4.88
C LYS A 56 24.94 2.30 -5.26
N ILE A 57 24.84 1.30 -4.38
CA ILE A 57 23.92 0.15 -4.60
C ILE A 57 22.46 0.61 -4.52
N LEU A 58 22.15 1.56 -3.63
CA LEU A 58 20.80 2.13 -3.50
C LEU A 58 20.43 2.99 -4.71
N GLU A 59 21.37 3.78 -5.23
CA GLU A 59 21.18 4.59 -6.45
C GLU A 59 20.84 3.72 -7.65
N GLN A 60 21.58 2.62 -7.86
CA GLN A 60 21.30 1.68 -8.94
C GLN A 60 19.91 1.03 -8.80
N LYS A 61 19.49 0.71 -7.57
CA LYS A 61 18.14 0.19 -7.31
C LYS A 61 17.06 1.24 -7.56
N ALA A 62 17.29 2.47 -7.10
CA ALA A 62 16.37 3.59 -7.30
C ALA A 62 16.18 3.90 -8.79
N GLN A 63 17.26 3.95 -9.57
CA GLN A 63 17.20 4.15 -11.02
C GLN A 63 16.40 3.06 -11.73
N LYS A 64 16.55 1.79 -11.33
CA LYS A 64 15.72 0.69 -11.88
C LYS A 64 14.23 0.85 -11.57
N ILE A 65 13.90 1.34 -10.38
CA ILE A 65 12.50 1.59 -10.00
C ILE A 65 11.95 2.77 -10.80
N VAL A 66 12.71 3.86 -10.92
CA VAL A 66 12.34 5.02 -11.74
C VAL A 66 12.08 4.59 -13.18
N GLN A 67 13.01 3.87 -13.80
CA GLN A 67 12.85 3.39 -15.18
C GLN A 67 11.60 2.53 -15.34
N ARG A 68 11.36 1.58 -14.43
CA ARG A 68 10.16 0.73 -14.48
C ARG A 68 8.87 1.55 -14.36
N THR A 69 8.89 2.59 -13.53
CA THR A 69 7.75 3.49 -13.34
C THR A 69 7.53 4.36 -14.59
N GLU A 70 8.60 4.88 -15.21
CA GLU A 70 8.53 5.58 -16.49
C GLU A 70 8.02 4.67 -17.63
N ASP A 71 8.49 3.43 -17.71
CA ASP A 71 7.99 2.44 -18.67
C ASP A 71 6.48 2.19 -18.47
N PHE A 72 6.05 2.17 -17.21
CA PHE A 72 4.64 2.03 -16.84
C PHE A 72 3.80 3.25 -17.25
N LEU A 73 4.34 4.47 -17.15
CA LEU A 73 3.69 5.68 -17.69
C LEU A 73 3.39 5.52 -19.18
N HIS A 74 4.27 4.86 -19.94
CA HIS A 74 4.09 4.62 -21.38
C HIS A 74 3.33 3.32 -21.71
N SER A 75 2.64 2.74 -20.73
CA SER A 75 1.70 1.63 -20.96
C SER A 75 0.63 2.00 -22.00
N ASN A 76 0.41 1.07 -22.95
CA ASN A 76 -0.49 1.22 -24.09
C ASN A 76 -1.57 0.12 -24.09
N GLY A 77 -2.07 -0.22 -22.91
CA GLY A 77 -3.17 -1.16 -22.76
C GLY A 77 -4.52 -0.60 -23.19
N SER A 78 -5.59 -1.26 -22.78
CA SER A 78 -6.97 -0.88 -23.09
C SER A 78 -7.85 -0.67 -21.85
N GLU A 79 -7.37 -1.10 -20.68
CA GLU A 79 -8.12 -0.97 -19.42
C GLU A 79 -7.97 0.44 -18.85
N LYS A 80 -9.01 0.89 -18.14
CA LYS A 80 -8.98 2.15 -17.39
C LYS A 80 -8.79 1.86 -15.91
N MET A 81 -7.88 2.60 -15.29
CA MET A 81 -7.61 2.52 -13.86
C MET A 81 -8.87 2.72 -13.01
N VAL A 82 -9.72 3.69 -13.39
CA VAL A 82 -10.92 4.06 -12.63
C VAL A 82 -11.91 2.90 -12.53
N ASP A 83 -12.11 2.17 -13.64
CA ASP A 83 -13.03 1.02 -13.68
C ASP A 83 -12.52 -0.10 -12.75
N ILE A 84 -11.22 -0.40 -12.81
CA ILE A 84 -10.59 -1.39 -11.91
C ILE A 84 -10.71 -0.96 -10.44
N ARG A 85 -10.48 0.33 -10.14
CA ARG A 85 -10.56 0.86 -8.78
C ARG A 85 -11.99 0.78 -8.23
N GLN A 86 -12.99 1.09 -9.06
CA GLN A 86 -14.40 0.99 -8.69
C GLN A 86 -14.79 -0.46 -8.44
N GLU A 87 -14.48 -1.36 -9.37
CA GLU A 87 -14.75 -2.79 -9.23
C GLU A 87 -14.07 -3.37 -7.98
N MET A 88 -12.84 -2.96 -7.67
CA MET A 88 -12.14 -3.35 -6.44
C MET A 88 -12.90 -2.89 -5.18
N GLY A 89 -13.34 -1.63 -5.15
CA GLY A 89 -14.11 -1.09 -4.02
C GLY A 89 -15.41 -1.87 -3.79
N ASP A 90 -16.19 -2.07 -4.85
CA ASP A 90 -17.47 -2.79 -4.79
C ASP A 90 -17.27 -4.25 -4.34
N THR A 91 -16.24 -4.92 -4.85
CA THR A 91 -15.91 -6.31 -4.50
C THR A 91 -15.48 -6.44 -3.03
N MET A 92 -14.71 -5.47 -2.52
CA MET A 92 -14.28 -5.45 -1.12
C MET A 92 -15.45 -5.18 -0.17
N GLU A 93 -16.37 -4.29 -0.52
CA GLU A 93 -17.58 -4.04 0.26
C GLU A 93 -18.48 -5.29 0.33
N GLU A 94 -18.70 -5.97 -0.81
CA GLU A 94 -19.56 -7.17 -0.89
C GLU A 94 -19.00 -8.35 -0.07
N GLY A 95 -17.69 -8.62 -0.16
CA GLY A 95 -17.11 -9.84 0.42
C GLY A 95 -16.32 -9.66 1.70
N VAL A 96 -15.81 -8.46 1.99
CA VAL A 96 -14.92 -8.16 3.13
C VAL A 96 -15.51 -7.05 4.03
N GLY A 97 -16.79 -6.73 3.85
CA GLY A 97 -17.55 -5.84 4.73
C GLY A 97 -17.84 -6.42 6.13
N ILE A 98 -18.92 -5.95 6.76
CA ILE A 98 -19.30 -6.35 8.14
C ILE A 98 -19.67 -7.83 8.22
N TYR A 99 -20.47 -8.32 7.27
CA TYR A 99 -20.91 -9.71 7.22
C TYR A 99 -20.12 -10.47 6.17
N ARG A 100 -19.59 -11.64 6.55
CA ARG A 100 -18.70 -12.42 5.70
C ARG A 100 -19.10 -13.87 5.71
N THR A 101 -19.03 -14.47 4.52
CA THR A 101 -19.24 -15.90 4.33
C THR A 101 -18.09 -16.46 3.53
N LYS A 102 -17.74 -17.74 3.74
CA LYS A 102 -16.69 -18.38 2.95
C LYS A 102 -16.90 -18.24 1.44
N PRO A 103 -18.12 -18.44 0.88
CA PRO A 103 -18.35 -18.25 -0.55
C PRO A 103 -18.13 -16.81 -1.03
N SER A 104 -18.60 -15.80 -0.28
CA SER A 104 -18.45 -14.40 -0.68
C SER A 104 -16.99 -13.95 -0.64
N MET A 105 -16.23 -14.36 0.39
CA MET A 105 -14.80 -14.05 0.49
C MET A 105 -13.99 -14.73 -0.63
N GLN A 106 -14.30 -15.98 -0.99
CA GLN A 106 -13.61 -16.65 -2.09
C GLN A 106 -13.87 -15.94 -3.42
N LYS A 107 -15.11 -15.53 -3.70
CA LYS A 107 -15.47 -14.73 -4.87
C LYS A 107 -14.66 -13.42 -4.92
N THR A 108 -14.51 -12.74 -3.78
CA THR A 108 -13.69 -11.52 -3.70
C THR A 108 -12.22 -11.78 -3.99
N ILE A 109 -11.62 -12.83 -3.42
CA ILE A 109 -10.23 -13.21 -3.70
C ILE A 109 -10.03 -13.46 -5.20
N ASP A 110 -10.91 -14.23 -5.82
CA ASP A 110 -10.83 -14.58 -7.24
C ASP A 110 -10.94 -13.32 -8.12
N LYS A 111 -11.88 -12.42 -7.78
CA LYS A 111 -12.06 -11.15 -8.49
C LYS A 111 -10.86 -10.22 -8.33
N LEU A 112 -10.26 -10.12 -7.14
CA LEU A 112 -9.06 -9.32 -6.92
C LEU A 112 -7.85 -9.83 -7.74
N HIS A 113 -7.71 -11.16 -7.91
CA HIS A 113 -6.69 -11.72 -8.81
C HIS A 113 -6.96 -11.39 -10.28
N GLU A 114 -8.21 -11.41 -10.72
CA GLU A 114 -8.61 -10.95 -12.06
C GLU A 114 -8.25 -9.46 -12.25
N LEU A 115 -8.65 -8.60 -11.32
CA LEU A 115 -8.36 -7.16 -11.36
C LEU A 115 -6.86 -6.87 -11.38
N LYS A 116 -6.05 -7.62 -10.62
CA LYS A 116 -4.59 -7.52 -10.65
C LYS A 116 -3.98 -7.95 -11.98
N LYS A 117 -4.61 -8.87 -12.72
CA LYS A 117 -4.21 -9.22 -14.10
C LYS A 117 -4.59 -8.09 -15.05
N ARG A 118 -5.82 -7.56 -14.97
CA ARG A 118 -6.30 -6.43 -15.79
C ARG A 118 -5.49 -5.16 -15.57
N TYR A 119 -5.05 -4.90 -14.34
CA TYR A 119 -4.18 -3.78 -13.97
C TYR A 119 -2.90 -3.71 -14.82
N LYS A 120 -2.35 -4.86 -15.25
CA LYS A 120 -1.17 -4.90 -16.11
C LYS A 120 -1.43 -4.36 -17.53
N ASN A 121 -2.69 -4.30 -17.95
CA ASN A 121 -3.14 -3.84 -19.26
C ASN A 121 -3.82 -2.47 -19.17
N ILE A 122 -3.56 -1.66 -18.14
CA ILE A 122 -4.08 -0.31 -18.09
C ILE A 122 -3.39 0.58 -19.13
N LYS A 123 -4.08 1.65 -19.49
CA LYS A 123 -3.53 2.76 -20.24
C LYS A 123 -3.61 4.01 -19.38
N ILE A 124 -2.51 4.73 -19.29
CA ILE A 124 -2.47 6.08 -18.73
C ILE A 124 -2.62 7.05 -19.91
N GLU A 125 -3.56 7.98 -19.87
CA GLU A 125 -3.79 8.92 -20.98
C GLU A 125 -2.89 10.15 -20.88
N ASP A 126 -2.81 10.75 -19.69
CA ASP A 126 -1.94 11.88 -19.41
C ASP A 126 -0.47 11.42 -19.36
N LYS A 127 0.33 11.90 -20.33
CA LYS A 127 1.77 11.63 -20.39
C LYS A 127 2.62 12.80 -19.88
N SER A 128 2.00 13.81 -19.27
CA SER A 128 2.71 14.95 -18.71
C SER A 128 3.57 14.52 -17.52
N SER A 129 4.71 15.19 -17.34
CA SER A 129 5.66 14.89 -16.26
C SER A 129 5.45 15.75 -15.02
N VAL A 130 4.48 16.67 -15.03
CA VAL A 130 4.28 17.69 -13.99
C VAL A 130 2.86 17.55 -13.44
N PHE A 131 2.75 17.28 -12.14
CA PHE A 131 1.46 17.11 -11.44
C PHE A 131 0.48 16.12 -12.09
N ASN A 132 1.01 15.03 -12.67
CA ASN A 132 0.21 13.99 -13.29
C ASN A 132 -0.46 13.09 -12.22
N THR A 133 -1.70 13.42 -11.85
CA THR A 133 -2.47 12.70 -10.84
C THR A 133 -2.97 11.35 -11.33
N GLU A 134 -3.25 11.20 -12.63
CA GLU A 134 -3.63 9.92 -13.23
C GLU A 134 -2.52 8.89 -13.03
N PHE A 135 -1.28 9.28 -13.31
CA PHE A 135 -0.12 8.42 -13.14
C PHE A 135 0.14 8.04 -11.67
N LEU A 136 0.05 9.01 -10.76
CA LEU A 136 0.18 8.76 -9.33
C LEU A 136 -0.86 7.73 -8.86
N TYR A 137 -2.14 7.94 -9.20
CA TYR A 137 -3.21 7.04 -8.81
C TYR A 137 -3.08 5.66 -9.46
N ALA A 138 -2.51 5.58 -10.67
CA ALA A 138 -2.24 4.30 -11.31
C ALA A 138 -1.24 3.49 -10.51
N ILE A 139 -0.15 4.12 -10.05
CA ILE A 139 0.83 3.48 -9.16
C ILE A 139 0.18 3.06 -7.84
N GLU A 140 -0.60 3.95 -7.22
CA GLU A 140 -1.31 3.66 -5.96
C GLU A 140 -2.31 2.51 -6.10
N LEU A 141 -3.03 2.40 -7.21
CA LEU A 141 -3.96 1.30 -7.47
C LEU A 141 -3.27 -0.06 -7.40
N GLY A 142 -2.05 -0.18 -7.92
CA GLY A 142 -1.26 -1.41 -7.82
C GLY A 142 -1.04 -1.83 -6.35
N HIS A 143 -0.65 -0.88 -5.50
CA HIS A 143 -0.48 -1.12 -4.07
C HIS A 143 -1.80 -1.42 -3.36
N LEU A 144 -2.89 -0.73 -3.73
CA LEU A 144 -4.21 -0.96 -3.17
C LEU A 144 -4.73 -2.38 -3.48
N LEU A 145 -4.50 -2.90 -4.68
CA LEU A 145 -4.86 -4.27 -5.04
C LEU A 145 -4.10 -5.31 -4.21
N ASP A 146 -2.81 -5.06 -3.93
CA ASP A 146 -2.01 -5.92 -3.05
C ASP A 146 -2.52 -5.90 -1.60
N MET A 147 -2.85 -4.72 -1.10
CA MET A 147 -3.44 -4.55 0.24
C MET A 147 -4.82 -5.20 0.33
N ALA A 148 -5.67 -5.03 -0.68
CA ALA A 148 -7.00 -5.64 -0.75
C ALA A 148 -6.91 -7.17 -0.72
N LEU A 149 -5.97 -7.77 -1.47
CA LEU A 149 -5.72 -9.21 -1.41
C LEU A 149 -5.26 -9.66 -0.03
N ALA A 150 -4.31 -8.95 0.58
CA ALA A 150 -3.83 -9.28 1.93
C ALA A 150 -4.98 -9.26 2.96
N MET A 151 -5.85 -8.24 2.88
CA MET A 151 -7.05 -8.15 3.72
C MET A 151 -8.00 -9.32 3.47
N ALA A 152 -8.34 -9.60 2.20
CA ALA A 152 -9.28 -10.65 1.83
C ALA A 152 -8.81 -12.07 2.25
N TYR A 153 -7.51 -12.36 2.19
CA TYR A 153 -6.96 -13.62 2.68
C TYR A 153 -6.95 -13.75 4.21
N SER A 154 -6.90 -12.62 4.92
CA SER A 154 -6.88 -12.59 6.38
C SER A 154 -8.26 -12.52 7.04
N ALA A 155 -9.30 -12.24 6.25
CA ALA A 155 -10.68 -12.03 6.69
C ALA A 155 -11.41 -13.33 7.02
#